data_AF-A0A8I1GGN7-F1
#
_entry.id   AF-A0A8I1GGN7-F1
#
_cell.length_a   1.000
_cell.length_b   1.000
_cell.length_c   1.000
_cell.angle_alpha   90.00
_cell.angle_beta   90.00
_cell.angle_gamma   90.00
#
_symmetry.space_group_name_H-M   'P 1'
#
loop_
_entity.id
_entity.type
_entity.pdbx_description
1 polymer ?
#
loop_
_entity_poly.entity_id
_entity_poly.type
_entity_poly.pdbx_seq_one_letter_code
_entity_poly.pdbx_strand_id
1 'polypeptide(L)'
;MAREAIIQEDTIIKGKIRNCRQMEIHGYVEGELAAESVIIHQGGTFFGTLKTDQADVAGSLQGEVFVKNLISIRSTGAVNGNVRYGQLAMEMGADLSAELRNVPPKLAGDLDIAVKRGRSVVITTADITAIDPDDSAEELSYSVSNVSNGIVALASNAGISVDRFTQADIEAGRVLFVHDGGDSSTASFDVLVSDDNGANSGRAQTVHVNVKG
;
A
#
# COMPACT_ATOMS: atom_id res chain seq x y z
N MET A 1 8.23 -28.83 29.64
CA MET A 1 6.94 -28.50 30.27
C MET A 1 6.07 -27.89 29.19
N ALA A 2 4.86 -28.42 28.96
CA ALA A 2 3.91 -27.81 28.03
C ALA A 2 3.53 -26.40 28.55
N ARG A 3 3.60 -25.38 27.69
CA ARG A 3 3.17 -24.00 28.00
C ARG A 3 1.89 -23.72 27.23
N GLU A 4 0.90 -24.56 27.49
CA GLU A 4 -0.41 -24.50 26.89
C GLU A 4 -1.37 -23.82 27.87
N ALA A 5 -2.23 -22.95 27.35
CA ALA A 5 -3.29 -22.32 28.11
C ALA A 5 -4.61 -22.51 27.35
N ILE A 6 -5.64 -22.93 28.07
CA ILE A 6 -6.96 -23.19 27.50
C ILE A 6 -7.98 -22.32 28.23
N ILE A 7 -8.70 -21.48 27.49
CA ILE A 7 -9.77 -20.64 27.99
C ILE A 7 -11.08 -21.34 27.66
N GLN A 8 -11.71 -21.91 28.69
CA GLN A 8 -12.95 -22.68 28.55
C GLN A 8 -14.13 -21.77 28.22
N GLU A 9 -15.22 -22.40 27.78
CA GLU A 9 -16.54 -21.78 27.62
C GLU A 9 -16.93 -21.06 28.94
N ASP A 10 -17.71 -19.97 28.83
CA ASP A 10 -18.10 -19.08 29.93
C ASP A 10 -16.96 -18.33 30.66
N THR A 11 -15.71 -18.51 30.25
CA THR A 11 -14.56 -17.79 30.83
C THR A 11 -14.33 -16.47 30.09
N ILE A 12 -14.29 -15.37 30.85
CA ILE A 12 -13.94 -14.03 30.36
C ILE A 12 -12.58 -13.64 30.91
N ILE A 13 -11.63 -13.35 30.03
CA ILE A 13 -10.32 -12.81 30.41
C ILE A 13 -10.16 -11.42 29.83
N LYS A 14 -9.73 -10.47 30.68
CA LYS A 14 -9.31 -9.14 30.25
C LYS A 14 -7.88 -8.89 30.68
N GLY A 15 -7.02 -8.47 29.75
CA GLY A 15 -5.66 -8.02 30.07
C GLY A 15 -4.61 -8.50 29.08
N LYS A 16 -3.42 -8.78 29.61
CA LYS A 16 -2.22 -9.06 28.80
C LYS A 16 -1.70 -10.46 29.07
N ILE A 17 -1.66 -11.28 28.02
CA ILE A 17 -1.18 -12.65 28.06
C ILE A 17 0.12 -12.76 27.27
N ARG A 18 1.17 -13.30 27.91
CA ARG A 18 2.52 -13.44 27.35
C ARG A 18 3.14 -14.75 27.81
N ASN A 19 4.27 -15.13 27.19
CA ASN A 19 5.05 -16.32 27.53
C ASN A 19 4.25 -17.63 27.40
N CYS A 20 3.24 -17.61 26.53
CA CYS A 20 2.41 -18.75 26.17
C CYS A 20 2.95 -19.36 24.88
N ARG A 21 3.03 -20.68 24.78
CA ARG A 21 3.39 -21.35 23.53
C ARG A 21 2.16 -21.56 22.68
N GLN A 22 1.12 -22.17 23.26
CA GLN A 22 -0.14 -22.45 22.59
C GLN A 22 -1.30 -21.93 23.43
N MET A 23 -2.16 -21.13 22.82
CA MET A 23 -3.39 -20.64 23.44
C MET A 23 -4.59 -21.21 22.71
N GLU A 24 -5.51 -21.83 23.44
CA GLU A 24 -6.80 -22.28 22.93
C GLU A 24 -7.92 -21.47 23.56
N ILE A 25 -8.82 -20.93 22.72
CA ILE A 25 -9.88 -20.02 23.15
C ILE A 25 -11.23 -20.61 22.75
N HIS A 26 -11.97 -21.11 23.75
CA HIS A 26 -13.39 -21.45 23.65
C HIS A 26 -14.29 -20.37 24.26
N GLY A 27 -13.77 -19.61 25.23
CA GLY A 27 -14.47 -18.49 25.87
C GLY A 27 -14.22 -17.12 25.21
N TYR A 28 -14.16 -16.07 26.02
CA TYR A 28 -13.93 -14.70 25.59
C TYR A 28 -12.62 -14.14 26.14
N VAL A 29 -11.79 -13.58 25.27
CA VAL A 29 -10.53 -12.93 25.63
C VAL A 29 -10.48 -11.52 25.06
N GLU A 30 -10.19 -10.54 25.92
CA GLU A 30 -10.04 -9.14 25.54
C GLU A 30 -8.68 -8.59 26.00
N GLY A 31 -7.89 -8.04 25.07
CA GLY A 31 -6.63 -7.36 25.36
C GLY A 31 -5.48 -7.79 24.46
N GLU A 32 -4.28 -7.94 25.04
CA GLU A 32 -3.07 -8.25 24.28
C GLU A 32 -2.65 -9.72 24.48
N LEU A 33 -2.55 -10.49 23.40
CA LEU A 33 -2.11 -11.89 23.42
C LEU A 33 -0.85 -12.08 22.56
N ALA A 34 0.20 -12.62 23.16
CA ALA A 34 1.41 -13.05 22.46
C ALA A 34 1.71 -14.52 22.74
N ALA A 35 1.68 -15.35 21.68
CA ALA A 35 1.95 -16.79 21.75
C ALA A 35 2.55 -17.32 20.43
N GLU A 36 3.19 -18.50 20.44
CA GLU A 36 3.69 -19.13 19.19
C GLU A 36 2.53 -19.59 18.29
N SER A 37 1.49 -20.19 18.89
CA SER A 37 0.28 -20.68 18.21
C SER A 37 -0.97 -20.23 18.96
N VAL A 38 -2.00 -19.78 18.24
CA VAL A 38 -3.32 -19.45 18.80
C VAL A 38 -4.41 -20.18 18.02
N ILE A 39 -5.30 -20.86 18.75
CA ILE A 39 -6.45 -21.56 18.21
C ILE A 39 -7.70 -20.92 18.82
N ILE A 40 -8.56 -20.37 17.98
CA ILE A 40 -9.86 -19.84 18.40
C ILE A 40 -10.91 -20.84 17.92
N HIS A 41 -11.45 -21.61 18.85
CA HIS A 41 -12.44 -22.63 18.56
C HIS A 41 -13.79 -22.00 18.22
N GLN A 42 -14.70 -22.79 17.65
CA GLN A 42 -16.07 -22.35 17.38
C GLN A 42 -16.73 -21.84 18.68
N GLY A 43 -17.33 -20.65 18.64
CA GLY A 43 -17.90 -19.98 19.82
C GLY A 43 -16.90 -19.14 20.62
N GLY A 44 -15.60 -19.41 20.47
CA GLY A 44 -14.53 -18.61 21.05
C GLY A 44 -14.44 -17.22 20.42
N THR A 45 -14.14 -16.21 21.25
CA THR A 45 -13.99 -14.83 20.80
C THR A 45 -12.70 -14.22 21.34
N PHE A 46 -11.92 -13.60 20.45
CA PHE A 46 -10.79 -12.76 20.81
C PHE A 46 -11.03 -11.32 20.34
N PHE A 47 -10.85 -10.35 21.23
CA PHE A 47 -10.90 -8.92 20.92
C PHE A 47 -9.62 -8.21 21.40
N GLY A 48 -8.86 -7.59 20.49
CA GLY A 48 -7.70 -6.77 20.85
C GLY A 48 -6.50 -7.00 19.95
N THR A 49 -5.29 -7.01 20.53
CA THR A 49 -4.04 -7.15 19.77
C THR A 49 -3.49 -8.56 19.88
N LEU A 50 -3.41 -9.28 18.77
CA LEU A 50 -2.86 -10.63 18.67
C LEU A 50 -1.50 -10.62 17.96
N LYS A 51 -0.47 -11.19 18.59
CA LYS A 51 0.86 -11.41 17.99
C LYS A 51 1.22 -12.89 18.07
N THR A 52 1.29 -13.56 16.93
CA THR A 52 1.58 -15.00 16.89
C THR A 52 2.33 -15.42 15.63
N ASP A 53 2.89 -16.63 15.63
CA ASP A 53 3.51 -17.19 14.44
C ASP A 53 2.46 -17.93 13.59
N GLN A 54 1.51 -18.61 14.25
CA GLN A 54 0.41 -19.34 13.61
C GLN A 54 -0.94 -19.09 14.30
N ALA A 55 -1.99 -18.92 13.50
CA ALA A 55 -3.36 -18.77 13.99
C ALA A 55 -4.32 -19.72 13.26
N ASP A 56 -5.16 -20.43 14.01
CA ASP A 56 -6.27 -21.24 13.49
C ASP A 56 -7.58 -20.68 14.06
N VAL A 57 -8.48 -20.22 13.19
CA VAL A 57 -9.67 -19.44 13.58
C VAL A 57 -10.94 -20.12 13.09
N ALA A 58 -11.65 -20.77 14.01
CA ALA A 58 -13.02 -21.28 13.84
C ALA A 58 -14.08 -20.45 14.57
N GLY A 59 -13.68 -19.54 15.46
CA GLY A 59 -14.57 -18.58 16.13
C GLY A 59 -14.42 -17.15 15.60
N SER A 60 -14.53 -16.16 16.47
CA SER A 60 -14.44 -14.73 16.12
C SER A 60 -13.12 -14.12 16.59
N LEU A 61 -12.43 -13.45 15.68
CA LEU A 61 -11.18 -12.72 15.94
C LEU A 61 -11.35 -11.27 15.50
N GLN A 62 -11.29 -10.32 16.44
CA GLN A 62 -11.40 -8.89 16.14
C GLN A 62 -10.24 -8.07 16.70
N GLY A 63 -9.70 -7.15 15.88
CA GLY A 63 -8.74 -6.13 16.33
C GLY A 63 -7.48 -6.03 15.46
N GLU A 64 -6.32 -5.84 16.10
CA GLU A 64 -5.02 -5.76 15.42
C GLU A 64 -4.32 -7.12 15.47
N VAL A 65 -4.18 -7.77 14.32
CA VAL A 65 -3.70 -9.15 14.21
C VAL A 65 -2.38 -9.18 13.45
N PHE A 66 -1.35 -9.76 14.07
CA PHE A 66 -0.03 -9.95 13.47
C PHE A 66 0.34 -11.44 13.52
N VAL A 67 0.22 -12.12 12.38
CA VAL A 67 0.58 -13.54 12.22
C VAL A 67 1.79 -13.66 11.32
N LYS A 68 2.92 -14.17 11.83
CA LYS A 68 4.16 -14.17 11.03
C LYS A 68 4.13 -15.15 9.86
N ASN A 69 3.59 -16.36 10.07
CA ASN A 69 3.69 -17.44 9.09
C ASN A 69 2.35 -17.72 8.41
N LEU A 70 1.37 -18.27 9.13
CA LEU A 70 0.10 -18.72 8.54
C LEU A 70 -1.08 -18.41 9.45
N ILE A 71 -2.09 -17.75 8.90
CA ILE A 71 -3.44 -17.70 9.45
C ILE A 71 -4.37 -18.62 8.64
N SER A 72 -5.03 -19.55 9.31
CA SER A 72 -6.05 -20.44 8.75
C SER A 72 -7.42 -20.05 9.30
N ILE A 73 -8.34 -19.66 8.42
CA ILE A 73 -9.72 -19.33 8.79
C ILE A 73 -10.61 -20.50 8.37
N ARG A 74 -11.19 -21.18 9.36
CA ARG A 74 -12.07 -22.33 9.18
C ARG A 74 -13.44 -21.90 8.68
N SER A 75 -14.26 -22.86 8.26
CA SER A 75 -15.60 -22.60 7.68
C SER A 75 -16.56 -21.79 8.57
N THR A 76 -16.33 -21.73 9.88
CA THR A 76 -17.11 -20.91 10.84
C THR A 76 -16.35 -19.69 11.36
N GLY A 77 -15.10 -19.51 10.93
CA GLY A 77 -14.22 -18.45 11.39
C GLY A 77 -14.62 -17.09 10.81
N ALA A 78 -14.61 -16.08 11.67
CA ALA A 78 -14.81 -14.69 11.29
C ALA A 78 -13.65 -13.84 11.81
N VAL A 79 -12.90 -13.21 10.90
CA VAL A 79 -11.78 -12.32 11.25
C VAL A 79 -12.12 -10.90 10.82
N ASN A 80 -12.09 -9.94 11.75
CA ASN A 80 -12.40 -8.54 11.50
C ASN A 80 -11.32 -7.60 12.04
N GLY A 81 -10.83 -6.67 11.23
CA GLY A 81 -9.90 -5.61 11.66
C GLY A 81 -8.60 -5.54 10.86
N ASN A 82 -7.53 -5.06 11.47
CA ASN A 82 -6.26 -4.83 10.80
C ASN A 82 -5.39 -6.09 10.88
N VAL A 83 -5.31 -6.87 9.79
CA VAL A 83 -4.63 -8.18 9.78
C VAL A 83 -3.36 -8.11 8.93
N ARG A 84 -2.21 -8.37 9.55
CA ARG A 84 -0.94 -8.63 8.87
C ARG A 84 -0.60 -10.10 8.97
N TYR A 85 -0.40 -10.76 7.85
CA TYR A 85 -0.12 -12.18 7.77
C TYR A 85 1.02 -12.48 6.78
N GLY A 86 1.73 -13.60 6.99
CA GLY A 86 2.65 -14.14 5.99
C GLY A 86 1.89 -14.87 4.88
N GLN A 87 1.07 -15.84 5.26
CA GLN A 87 0.20 -16.62 4.38
C GLN A 87 -1.22 -16.69 4.96
N LEU A 88 -2.20 -16.76 4.08
CA LEU A 88 -3.62 -16.87 4.40
C LEU A 88 -4.20 -18.14 3.77
N ALA A 89 -4.85 -18.99 4.57
CA ALA A 89 -5.65 -20.11 4.11
C ALA A 89 -7.09 -19.94 4.60
N MET A 90 -8.07 -20.15 3.73
CA MET A 90 -9.49 -20.00 4.07
C MET A 90 -10.29 -21.20 3.58
N GLU A 91 -11.18 -21.71 4.44
CA GLU A 91 -12.17 -22.73 4.08
C GLU A 91 -13.46 -22.09 3.53
N MET A 92 -14.24 -22.85 2.78
CA MET A 92 -15.56 -22.39 2.30
C MET A 92 -16.47 -22.08 3.49
N GLY A 93 -17.00 -20.85 3.54
CA GLY A 93 -17.84 -20.36 4.65
C GLY A 93 -17.13 -19.40 5.61
N ALA A 94 -15.80 -19.33 5.55
CA ALA A 94 -15.02 -18.38 6.33
C ALA A 94 -15.32 -16.92 5.93
N ASP A 95 -15.35 -16.02 6.92
CA ASP A 95 -15.49 -14.57 6.72
C ASP A 95 -14.19 -13.85 7.13
N LEU A 96 -13.72 -12.96 6.25
CA LEU A 96 -12.58 -12.09 6.47
C LEU A 96 -12.96 -10.67 6.07
N SER A 97 -13.16 -9.82 7.06
CA SER A 97 -13.40 -8.40 6.91
C SER A 97 -12.19 -7.62 7.43
N ALA A 98 -11.12 -7.56 6.63
CA ALA A 98 -9.88 -6.88 7.00
C ALA A 98 -9.76 -5.50 6.35
N GLU A 99 -9.20 -4.53 7.08
CA GLU A 99 -8.74 -3.28 6.49
C GLU A 99 -7.42 -3.54 5.75
N LEU A 100 -7.47 -3.55 4.42
CA LEU A 100 -6.28 -3.44 3.58
C LEU A 100 -5.80 -2.00 3.70
N ARG A 101 -4.67 -1.80 4.39
CA ARG A 101 -4.11 -0.46 4.52
C ARG A 101 -3.42 -0.07 3.22
N ASN A 102 -4.08 0.79 2.45
CA ASN A 102 -3.50 1.44 1.28
C ASN A 102 -2.10 2.01 1.64
N VAL A 103 -1.07 1.61 0.90
CA VAL A 103 0.27 2.20 1.02
C VAL A 103 0.33 3.40 0.08
N PRO A 104 0.74 4.60 0.55
CA PRO A 104 0.87 5.72 -0.37
C PRO A 104 2.02 5.50 -1.37
N PRO A 105 1.84 5.91 -2.64
CA PRO A 105 2.85 5.74 -3.65
C PRO A 105 4.09 6.59 -3.36
N LYS A 106 5.26 6.10 -3.78
CA LYS A 106 6.53 6.82 -3.62
C LYS A 106 7.07 7.25 -4.97
N LEU A 107 7.33 8.55 -5.10
CA LEU A 107 7.99 9.12 -6.26
C LEU A 107 9.51 8.94 -6.15
N ALA A 108 10.12 8.54 -7.26
CA ALA A 108 11.55 8.32 -7.44
C ALA A 108 11.97 8.77 -8.86
N GLY A 109 13.25 8.61 -9.18
CA GLY A 109 13.89 9.19 -10.37
C GLY A 109 14.92 10.25 -9.96
N ASP A 110 15.68 10.76 -10.91
CA ASP A 110 16.61 11.86 -10.67
C ASP A 110 15.95 13.24 -10.75
N LEU A 111 14.74 13.33 -11.31
CA LEU A 111 13.96 14.55 -11.51
C LEU A 111 14.67 15.58 -12.40
N ASP A 112 15.57 15.13 -13.27
CA ASP A 112 16.41 15.97 -14.11
C ASP A 112 16.27 15.59 -15.58
N ILE A 113 15.62 16.46 -16.36
CA ILE A 113 15.40 16.26 -17.80
C ILE A 113 16.27 17.21 -18.60
N ALA A 114 16.70 16.80 -19.80
CA ALA A 114 17.39 17.68 -20.75
C ALA A 114 16.64 17.77 -22.09
N VAL A 115 16.35 18.99 -22.54
CA VAL A 115 15.62 19.25 -23.78
C VAL A 115 16.36 20.28 -24.64
N LYS A 116 16.24 20.20 -25.96
CA LYS A 116 16.71 21.29 -26.84
C LYS A 116 15.65 22.38 -26.92
N ARG A 117 16.08 23.63 -27.02
CA ARG A 117 15.17 24.77 -27.15
C ARG A 117 14.15 24.56 -28.28
N GLY A 118 12.87 24.72 -27.94
CA GLY A 118 11.74 24.60 -28.87
C GLY A 118 11.48 23.17 -29.35
N ARG A 119 12.07 22.16 -28.69
CA ARG A 119 11.88 20.74 -28.99
C ARG A 119 11.19 20.04 -27.83
N SER A 120 10.84 18.78 -28.08
CA SER A 120 10.33 17.86 -27.08
C SER A 120 11.37 16.83 -26.70
N VAL A 121 11.19 16.26 -25.50
CA VAL A 121 11.93 15.10 -24.99
C VAL A 121 10.93 14.16 -24.32
N VAL A 122 11.15 12.85 -24.47
CA VAL A 122 10.35 11.83 -23.78
C VAL A 122 10.76 11.80 -22.31
N ILE A 123 9.79 11.82 -21.41
CA ILE A 123 10.00 11.60 -19.98
C ILE A 123 10.04 10.09 -19.76
N THR A 124 11.10 9.61 -19.11
CA THR A 124 11.36 8.18 -18.88
C THR A 124 11.30 7.84 -17.39
N THR A 125 11.34 6.54 -17.07
CA THR A 125 11.40 6.05 -15.69
C THR A 125 12.70 6.40 -14.96
N ALA A 126 13.74 6.86 -15.69
CA ALA A 126 14.94 7.40 -15.07
C ALA A 126 14.69 8.80 -14.50
N ASP A 127 13.89 9.61 -15.20
CA ASP A 127 13.57 10.97 -14.81
C ASP A 127 12.53 10.98 -13.68
N ILE A 128 11.45 10.22 -13.86
CA ILE A 128 10.33 10.13 -12.90
C ILE A 128 9.76 8.71 -12.92
N THR A 129 9.60 8.08 -11.76
CA THR A 129 8.89 6.81 -11.60
C THR A 129 8.16 6.77 -10.26
N ALA A 130 7.07 6.04 -10.18
CA ALA A 130 6.34 5.80 -8.94
C ALA A 130 6.42 4.32 -8.59
N ILE A 131 6.60 4.03 -7.31
CA ILE A 131 6.65 2.67 -6.78
C ILE A 131 5.58 2.56 -5.72
N ASP A 132 4.69 1.61 -5.92
CA ASP A 132 3.64 1.24 -4.98
C ASP A 132 3.53 -0.30 -4.87
N PRO A 133 3.46 -0.89 -3.67
CA PRO A 133 3.36 -2.33 -3.49
C PRO A 133 1.95 -2.91 -3.66
N ASP A 134 0.90 -2.09 -3.66
CA ASP A 134 -0.50 -2.52 -3.78
C ASP A 134 -1.22 -2.00 -5.03
N ASP A 135 -0.68 -0.98 -5.71
CA ASP A 135 -1.21 -0.47 -6.98
C ASP A 135 -0.36 -0.83 -8.22
N SER A 136 -1.03 -1.03 -9.35
CA SER A 136 -0.38 -1.23 -10.66
C SER A 136 0.04 0.10 -11.32
N ALA A 137 0.84 0.03 -12.39
CA ALA A 137 1.29 1.22 -13.12
C ALA A 137 0.14 2.02 -13.76
N GLU A 138 -0.97 1.37 -14.08
CA GLU A 138 -2.17 1.99 -14.62
C GLU A 138 -2.97 2.79 -13.57
N GLU A 139 -2.89 2.37 -12.31
CA GLU A 139 -3.62 2.96 -11.17
C GLU A 139 -2.83 4.12 -10.51
N LEU A 140 -1.55 4.27 -10.84
CA LEU A 140 -0.71 5.38 -10.37
C LEU A 140 -0.80 6.59 -11.30
N SER A 141 -1.52 7.62 -10.86
CA SER A 141 -1.79 8.82 -11.63
C SER A 141 -0.97 10.02 -11.14
N TYR A 142 -0.13 10.55 -12.03
CA TYR A 142 0.59 11.79 -11.84
C TYR A 142 -0.30 12.99 -12.09
N SER A 143 -0.17 14.01 -11.26
CA SER A 143 -0.68 15.35 -11.51
C SER A 143 0.48 16.31 -11.77
N VAL A 144 0.30 17.21 -12.74
CA VAL A 144 1.29 18.18 -13.18
C VAL A 144 0.83 19.59 -12.80
N SER A 145 1.72 20.37 -12.24
CA SER A 145 1.44 21.77 -11.86
C SER A 145 2.69 22.65 -12.01
N ASN A 146 2.54 23.97 -11.83
CA ASN A 146 3.64 24.93 -11.82
C ASN A 146 4.60 24.84 -13.02
N VAL A 147 4.06 24.51 -14.19
CA VAL A 147 4.85 24.37 -15.41
C VAL A 147 5.42 25.72 -15.83
N SER A 148 6.71 25.77 -16.15
CA SER A 148 7.42 26.94 -16.64
C SER A 148 8.18 26.64 -17.93
N ASN A 149 8.17 27.60 -18.86
CA ASN A 149 8.92 27.57 -20.13
C ASN A 149 8.65 26.32 -21.01
N GLY A 150 7.42 25.80 -20.97
CA GLY A 150 7.01 24.63 -21.75
C GLY A 150 5.68 24.07 -21.30
N ILE A 151 5.37 22.85 -21.76
CA ILE A 151 4.22 22.05 -21.37
C ILE A 151 4.62 20.59 -21.15
N VAL A 152 3.88 19.87 -20.31
CA VAL A 152 3.86 18.39 -20.32
C VAL A 152 2.72 17.96 -21.25
N ALA A 153 2.98 17.02 -22.16
CA ALA A 153 2.04 16.58 -23.18
C ALA A 153 2.13 15.07 -23.41
N LEU A 154 1.08 14.48 -23.99
CA LEU A 154 1.14 13.10 -24.51
C LEU A 154 1.64 13.10 -25.94
N ALA A 155 2.40 12.06 -26.31
CA ALA A 155 2.98 11.89 -27.65
C ALA A 155 1.92 11.82 -28.76
N SER A 156 0.69 11.41 -28.44
CA SER A 156 -0.45 11.43 -29.37
C SER A 156 -0.86 12.84 -29.78
N ASN A 157 -0.59 13.85 -28.95
CA ASN A 157 -0.86 15.26 -29.25
C ASN A 157 0.09 16.19 -28.47
N ALA A 158 1.33 16.30 -28.94
CA ALA A 158 2.39 17.06 -28.29
C ALA A 158 2.14 18.59 -28.22
N GLY A 159 1.07 19.11 -28.84
CA GLY A 159 0.71 20.52 -28.80
C GLY A 159 -0.29 20.89 -27.70
N ILE A 160 -0.82 19.91 -26.96
CA ILE A 160 -1.82 20.13 -25.91
C ILE A 160 -1.24 19.73 -24.56
N SER A 161 -1.31 20.65 -23.60
CA SER A 161 -0.90 20.37 -22.23
C SER A 161 -1.83 19.36 -21.58
N VAL A 162 -1.25 18.41 -20.84
CA VAL A 162 -1.98 17.54 -19.92
C VAL A 162 -1.65 17.91 -18.48
N ASP A 163 -2.64 17.85 -17.61
CA ASP A 163 -2.49 18.01 -16.17
C ASP A 163 -2.34 16.66 -15.45
N ARG A 164 -2.59 15.53 -16.15
CA ARG A 164 -2.44 14.18 -15.62
C ARG A 164 -1.96 13.17 -16.67
N PHE A 165 -1.25 12.15 -16.20
CA PHE A 165 -0.85 10.94 -16.94
C PHE A 165 -0.58 9.81 -15.94
N THR A 166 -0.41 8.55 -16.38
CA THR A 166 -0.14 7.41 -15.49
C THR A 166 1.31 6.93 -15.53
N GLN A 167 1.73 6.12 -14.56
CA GLN A 167 3.02 5.42 -14.61
C GLN A 167 3.12 4.56 -15.88
N ALA A 168 2.04 3.89 -16.29
CA ALA A 168 1.97 3.14 -17.55
C ALA A 168 2.14 4.03 -18.81
N ASP A 169 1.82 5.33 -18.73
CA ASP A 169 2.12 6.27 -19.82
C ASP A 169 3.63 6.55 -19.94
N ILE A 170 4.33 6.71 -18.81
CA ILE A 170 5.80 6.87 -18.77
C ILE A 170 6.48 5.60 -19.30
N GLU A 171 6.08 4.43 -18.81
CA GLU A 171 6.68 3.15 -19.19
C GLU A 171 6.50 2.82 -20.69
N ALA A 172 5.38 3.28 -21.27
CA ALA A 172 5.12 3.19 -22.69
C ALA A 172 5.81 4.29 -23.53
N GLY A 173 6.57 5.20 -22.90
CA GLY A 173 7.25 6.32 -23.58
C GLY A 173 6.31 7.35 -24.19
N ARG A 174 5.10 7.51 -23.62
CA ARG A 174 4.04 8.37 -24.18
C ARG A 174 4.04 9.77 -23.62
N VAL A 175 4.78 10.05 -22.54
CA VAL A 175 4.81 11.37 -21.89
C VAL A 175 5.99 12.18 -22.41
N LEU A 176 5.74 13.44 -22.77
CA LEU A 176 6.73 14.37 -23.29
C LEU A 176 6.78 15.63 -22.42
N PHE A 177 7.97 16.20 -22.28
CA PHE A 177 8.12 17.63 -22.01
C PHE A 177 8.38 18.37 -23.33
N VAL A 178 7.65 19.46 -23.59
CA VAL A 178 7.78 20.27 -24.80
C VAL A 178 8.17 21.69 -24.41
N HIS A 179 9.38 22.10 -24.76
CA HIS A 179 9.88 23.44 -24.48
C HIS A 179 9.25 24.48 -25.43
N ASP A 180 8.88 25.65 -24.90
CA ASP A 180 8.12 26.67 -25.63
C ASP A 180 8.93 27.44 -26.71
N GLY A 181 10.26 27.36 -26.64
CA GLY A 181 11.18 28.00 -27.57
C GLY A 181 11.74 29.34 -27.09
N GLY A 182 11.38 29.77 -25.88
CA GLY A 182 11.92 30.95 -25.24
C GLY A 182 13.42 30.87 -24.95
N ASP A 183 14.00 31.99 -24.53
CA ASP A 183 15.44 32.12 -24.33
C ASP A 183 15.96 31.59 -22.99
N SER A 184 15.06 31.19 -22.08
CA SER A 184 15.44 30.59 -20.79
C SER A 184 16.29 29.33 -20.98
N SER A 185 17.34 29.19 -20.18
CA SER A 185 18.15 27.96 -20.12
C SER A 185 17.55 26.91 -19.19
N THR A 186 16.46 27.22 -18.50
CA THR A 186 15.81 26.35 -17.53
C THR A 186 14.29 26.36 -17.71
N ALA A 187 13.68 25.20 -17.56
CA ALA A 187 12.25 24.99 -17.46
C ALA A 187 11.97 24.08 -16.25
N SER A 188 10.72 23.97 -15.83
CA SER A 188 10.35 23.13 -14.69
C SER A 188 8.88 22.78 -14.70
N PHE A 189 8.51 21.77 -13.94
CA PHE A 189 7.14 21.49 -13.55
C PHE A 189 7.15 20.70 -12.24
N ASP A 190 6.06 20.77 -11.49
CA ASP A 190 5.89 20.00 -10.27
C ASP A 190 5.03 18.76 -10.55
N VAL A 191 5.38 17.64 -9.93
CA VAL A 191 4.64 16.39 -9.99
C VAL A 191 4.23 15.89 -8.61
N LEU A 192 3.02 15.35 -8.53
CA LEU A 192 2.52 14.59 -7.39
C LEU A 192 1.83 13.34 -7.92
N VAL A 193 2.19 12.16 -7.40
CA VAL A 193 1.52 10.91 -7.75
C VAL A 193 0.48 10.54 -6.69
N SER A 194 -0.66 10.03 -7.15
CA SER A 194 -1.77 9.54 -6.33
C SER A 194 -2.22 8.18 -6.84
N ASP A 195 -2.68 7.35 -5.92
CA ASP A 195 -3.43 6.12 -6.22
C ASP A 195 -4.94 6.41 -6.31
N ASP A 196 -5.70 5.41 -6.76
CA ASP A 196 -7.16 5.48 -6.89
C ASP A 196 -7.89 5.38 -5.53
N ASN A 197 -7.20 4.94 -4.48
CA ASN A 197 -7.68 4.89 -3.11
C ASN A 197 -7.50 6.22 -2.35
N GLY A 198 -6.95 7.25 -3.01
CA GLY A 198 -6.85 8.63 -2.54
C GLY A 198 -5.59 8.96 -1.73
N ALA A 199 -4.62 8.06 -1.58
CA ALA A 199 -3.32 8.43 -1.01
C ALA A 199 -2.39 9.02 -2.09
N ASN A 200 -1.31 9.67 -1.65
CA ASN A 200 -0.40 10.39 -2.54
C ASN A 200 1.04 10.43 -2.01
N SER A 201 1.99 10.78 -2.87
CA SER A 201 3.42 10.85 -2.55
C SER A 201 3.82 12.00 -1.61
N GLY A 202 2.87 12.70 -1.00
CA GLY A 202 3.10 13.78 -0.06
C GLY A 202 3.14 15.16 -0.71
N ARG A 203 4.29 15.84 -0.64
CA ARG A 203 4.45 17.15 -1.29
C ARG A 203 4.79 16.95 -2.76
N ALA A 204 4.26 17.83 -3.62
CA ALA A 204 4.68 17.87 -5.01
C ALA A 204 6.20 18.11 -5.10
N GLN A 205 6.86 17.41 -6.03
CA GLN A 205 8.29 17.52 -6.27
C GLN A 205 8.55 18.18 -7.61
N THR A 206 9.54 19.07 -7.65
CA THR A 206 9.91 19.79 -8.87
C THR A 206 10.81 18.94 -9.74
N VAL A 207 10.45 18.82 -11.01
CA VAL A 207 11.28 18.27 -12.08
C VAL A 207 11.99 19.43 -12.74
N HIS A 208 13.31 19.37 -12.77
CA HIS A 208 14.15 20.37 -13.39
C HIS A 208 14.40 20.01 -14.85
N VAL A 209 14.23 20.99 -15.74
CA VAL A 209 14.45 20.80 -17.17
C VAL A 209 15.57 21.71 -17.64
N ASN A 210 16.71 21.12 -18.01
CA ASN A 210 17.87 21.79 -18.55
C ASN A 210 17.68 22.02 -20.05
N VAL A 211 17.64 23.29 -20.47
CA VAL A 211 17.40 23.68 -21.86
C VAL A 211 18.72 23.90 -22.57
N LYS A 212 19.01 23.04 -23.53
CA LYS A 212 20.18 23.12 -24.41
C LYS A 212 19.86 24.02 -25.61
N GLY A 213 20.82 24.85 -25.98
CA GLY A 213 20.76 25.70 -27.18
C GLY A 213 20.69 24.91 -28.48
#